data_AF-A0A9D3QHH2-F1
#
_entry.id   AF-A0A9D3QHH2-F1
#
_cell.length_a   1.000
_cell.length_b   1.000
_cell.length_c   1.000
_cell.angle_alpha   90.00
_cell.angle_beta   90.00
_cell.angle_gamma   90.00
#
_symmetry.space_group_name_H-M   'P 1'
#
loop_
_entity.id
_entity.type
_entity.pdbx_description
1 polymer ?
#
loop_
_entity_poly.entity_id
_entity_poly.type
_entity_poly.pdbx_seq_one_letter_code
_entity_poly.pdbx_strand_id
1 'polypeptide(L)'
;MAGTQLSIRRWTTKHVAKWLKEEGFCDYVDLLCNKHRLDGTSLLTLTEYDLRSPPLELKVLGDIKRLMVSLRKLQKQNSDVLEELGLSCDGHTPPGGDWLCNGDPARDCDSAMAGLSGEQFHQYTNGKCKQHTRRLDPEYWKTVVSSVYVVFVFGFTSFVMVIVHERVPDMRTYPPLPDIFLDSVPRIPWAFAMAEACGVILCNIWLLVLLLHKHRSILLRRLCSLMGTVFMLRCVTMFVTSLSVPGQHLQCSGKIYGDMWAKLQRAVAIWSGFGMTLTGVHTCGDYMFSGHTVVLTMLNFFVTEYTPRTWNFIHTLSWVLNLFGIFFILAAHEHYSIDVFIAFYITTRLFLYYHTLANTRAYQQSRRARIWFPMFSFFECNVNGPVPNEYCWPFSKPAVMRRLIG
;
A
#
# COMPACT_ATOMS: atom_id res chain seq x y z
N MET A 1 -28.43 56.90 22.78
CA MET A 1 -29.57 56.07 23.19
C MET A 1 -29.23 54.61 22.91
N ALA A 2 -28.77 53.89 23.93
CA ALA A 2 -28.44 52.47 23.81
C ALA A 2 -29.74 51.67 23.89
N GLY A 3 -30.24 51.23 22.73
CA GLY A 3 -31.36 50.28 22.70
C GLY A 3 -30.90 48.96 23.30
N THR A 4 -31.58 48.54 24.36
CA THR A 4 -31.41 47.25 25.03
C THR A 4 -31.46 46.14 23.98
N GLN A 5 -30.31 45.53 23.65
CA GLN A 5 -30.28 44.38 22.74
C GLN A 5 -31.05 43.24 23.40
N LEU A 6 -32.25 42.96 22.89
CA LEU A 6 -33.01 41.78 23.27
C LEU A 6 -32.20 40.53 22.91
N SER A 7 -32.02 39.64 23.88
CA SER A 7 -31.44 38.30 23.66
C SER A 7 -32.12 37.62 22.47
N ILE A 8 -31.33 37.01 21.60
CA ILE A 8 -31.78 36.38 20.35
C ILE A 8 -32.87 35.33 20.57
N ARG A 9 -32.91 34.68 21.74
CA ARG A 9 -33.98 33.76 22.14
C ARG A 9 -35.37 34.38 22.18
N ARG A 10 -35.44 35.70 22.38
CA ARG A 10 -36.70 36.45 22.45
C ARG A 10 -37.06 37.10 21.11
N TRP A 11 -36.30 36.86 20.05
CA TRP A 11 -36.59 37.42 18.75
C TRP A 11 -37.80 36.74 18.12
N THR A 12 -38.85 37.53 17.94
CA THR A 12 -40.00 37.14 17.13
C THR A 12 -39.71 37.33 15.65
N THR A 13 -40.60 36.84 14.78
CA THR A 13 -40.50 37.00 13.31
C THR A 13 -40.32 38.46 12.88
N LYS A 14 -40.86 39.43 13.64
CA LYS A 14 -40.67 40.87 13.40
C LYS A 14 -39.24 41.35 13.66
N HIS A 15 -38.56 40.76 14.64
CA HIS A 15 -37.16 41.07 14.95
C HIS A 15 -36.23 40.45 13.91
N VAL A 16 -36.51 39.21 13.49
CA VAL A 16 -35.79 38.56 12.38
C VAL A 16 -35.97 39.34 11.08
N ALA A 17 -37.18 39.82 10.78
CA ALA A 17 -37.44 40.67 9.61
C ALA A 17 -36.65 41.98 9.64
N LYS A 18 -36.50 42.60 10.83
CA LYS A 18 -35.69 43.81 10.99
C LYS A 18 -34.21 43.51 10.75
N TRP A 19 -33.69 42.42 11.32
CA TRP A 19 -32.31 41.99 11.13
C TRP A 19 -32.00 41.66 9.65
N LEU A 20 -32.89 40.95 8.96
CA LEU A 20 -32.73 40.65 7.53
C LEU A 20 -32.66 41.93 6.69
N LYS A 21 -33.44 42.97 7.01
CA LYS A 21 -33.37 44.28 6.32
C LYS A 21 -32.05 44.99 6.59
N GLU A 22 -31.54 44.93 7.82
CA GLU A 22 -30.25 45.54 8.21
C GLU A 22 -29.06 44.85 7.51
N GLU A 23 -29.12 43.54 7.29
CA GLU A 23 -28.11 42.75 6.56
C GLU A 23 -28.30 42.79 5.02
N GLY A 24 -29.30 43.53 4.52
CA GLY A 24 -29.52 43.76 3.09
C GLY A 24 -30.27 42.65 2.34
N PHE A 25 -31.09 41.85 3.03
CA PHE A 25 -31.91 40.77 2.48
C PHE A 25 -33.42 41.09 2.50
N CYS A 26 -33.79 42.30 2.06
CA CYS A 26 -35.18 42.78 2.08
C CYS A 26 -36.15 41.87 1.30
N ASP A 27 -35.72 41.34 0.15
CA ASP A 27 -36.55 40.52 -0.74
C ASP A 27 -36.91 39.16 -0.14
N TYR A 28 -36.12 38.69 0.84
CA TYR A 28 -36.33 37.40 1.50
C TYR A 28 -37.16 37.50 2.79
N VAL A 29 -37.55 38.71 3.21
CA VAL A 29 -38.34 38.92 4.45
C VAL A 29 -39.71 38.27 4.36
N ASP A 30 -40.42 38.43 3.24
CA ASP A 30 -41.75 37.81 3.07
C ASP A 30 -41.67 36.28 3.07
N LEU A 31 -40.65 35.72 2.43
CA LEU A 31 -40.43 34.28 2.40
C LEU A 31 -40.07 33.75 3.80
N LEU A 32 -39.00 34.27 4.40
CA LEU A 32 -38.42 33.75 5.64
C LEU A 32 -39.29 34.04 6.87
N CYS A 33 -39.84 35.26 6.97
CA CYS A 33 -40.57 35.69 8.17
C CYS A 33 -42.10 35.57 8.05
N ASN A 34 -42.69 35.87 6.88
CA ASN A 34 -44.14 35.84 6.72
C ASN A 34 -44.65 34.45 6.31
N LYS A 35 -43.95 33.76 5.40
CA LYS A 35 -44.34 32.41 4.93
C LYS A 35 -43.81 31.29 5.84
N HIS A 36 -42.51 31.31 6.19
CA HIS A 36 -41.87 30.25 6.97
C HIS A 36 -41.73 30.56 8.47
N ARG A 37 -42.16 31.74 8.91
CA ARG A 37 -42.28 32.14 10.33
C ARG A 37 -41.00 31.91 11.16
N LEU A 38 -39.84 32.19 10.58
CA LEU A 38 -38.56 32.03 11.28
C LEU A 38 -38.44 32.99 12.47
N ASP A 39 -38.24 32.43 13.66
CA ASP A 39 -37.92 33.12 14.90
C ASP A 39 -36.39 33.09 15.17
N GLY A 40 -35.94 33.76 16.24
CA GLY A 40 -34.50 33.87 16.52
C GLY A 40 -33.79 32.54 16.72
N THR A 41 -34.46 31.57 17.34
CA THR A 41 -33.92 30.23 17.55
C THR A 41 -33.83 29.46 16.24
N SER A 42 -34.88 29.47 15.42
CA SER A 42 -34.86 28.83 14.09
C SER A 42 -33.85 29.48 13.14
N LEU A 43 -33.63 30.80 13.28
CA LEU A 43 -32.61 31.53 12.54
C LEU A 43 -31.20 31.06 12.91
N LEU A 44 -30.95 30.77 14.19
CA LEU A 44 -29.66 30.27 14.66
C LEU A 44 -29.37 28.83 14.24
N THR A 45 -30.41 28.01 14.04
CA THR A 45 -30.24 26.61 13.63
C THR A 45 -30.26 26.40 12.12
N LEU A 46 -30.52 27.46 11.34
CA LEU A 46 -30.60 27.40 9.88
C LEU A 46 -29.28 26.96 9.24
N THR A 47 -29.35 25.90 8.42
CA THR A 47 -28.19 25.38 7.69
C THR A 47 -28.20 25.78 6.21
N GLU A 48 -27.06 25.60 5.54
CA GLU A 48 -26.98 25.83 4.09
C GLU A 48 -27.88 24.87 3.29
N TYR A 49 -28.16 23.68 3.85
CA TYR A 49 -29.07 22.72 3.23
C TYR A 49 -30.50 23.27 3.23
N ASP A 50 -30.98 23.77 4.37
CA ASP A 50 -32.35 24.28 4.54
C ASP A 50 -32.66 25.46 3.61
N LEU A 51 -31.66 26.29 3.30
CA LEU A 51 -31.81 27.40 2.34
C LEU A 51 -31.94 26.92 0.88
N ARG A 52 -31.36 25.76 0.55
CA ARG A 52 -31.29 25.23 -0.82
C ARG A 52 -32.39 24.22 -1.12
N SER A 53 -32.80 23.44 -0.13
CA SER A 53 -33.84 22.42 -0.27
C SER A 53 -35.24 23.00 -0.01
N PRO A 54 -36.31 22.32 -0.44
CA PRO A 54 -37.64 22.60 0.07
C PRO A 54 -37.62 22.58 1.60
N PRO A 55 -38.29 23.53 2.27
CA PRO A 55 -39.35 24.38 1.73
C PRO A 55 -38.93 25.80 1.29
N LEU A 56 -37.65 26.20 1.41
CA LEU A 56 -37.19 27.57 1.12
C LEU A 56 -36.73 27.78 -0.34
N GLU A 57 -36.02 26.80 -0.92
CA GLU A 57 -35.62 26.76 -2.34
C GLU A 57 -35.06 28.08 -2.90
N LEU A 58 -34.08 28.69 -2.21
CA LEU A 58 -33.44 29.92 -2.69
C LEU A 58 -32.68 29.66 -4.00
N LYS A 59 -33.02 30.39 -5.06
CA LYS A 59 -32.46 30.17 -6.42
C LYS A 59 -31.11 30.85 -6.65
N VAL A 60 -30.82 31.94 -5.94
CA VAL A 60 -29.62 32.75 -6.16
C VAL A 60 -28.50 32.33 -5.20
N LEU A 61 -27.47 31.66 -5.76
CA LEU A 61 -26.34 31.14 -4.97
C LEU A 61 -25.57 32.24 -4.22
N GLY A 62 -25.43 33.42 -4.82
CA GLY A 62 -24.75 34.57 -4.21
C GLY A 62 -25.43 35.03 -2.92
N ASP A 63 -26.75 35.10 -2.92
CA ASP A 63 -27.54 35.49 -1.76
C ASP A 63 -27.51 34.42 -0.67
N ILE A 64 -27.57 33.13 -1.06
CA ILE A 64 -27.39 32.01 -0.13
C ILE A 64 -26.05 32.13 0.61
N LYS A 65 -24.96 32.35 -0.13
CA LYS A 65 -23.63 32.45 0.49
C LYS A 65 -23.49 33.70 1.36
N ARG A 66 -24.02 34.85 0.94
CA ARG A 66 -23.99 36.09 1.74
C ARG A 66 -24.80 35.92 3.02
N LEU A 67 -25.99 35.31 2.93
CA LEU A 67 -26.86 35.06 4.08
C LEU A 67 -26.21 34.08 5.06
N MET A 68 -25.59 33.00 4.56
CA MET A 68 -24.85 32.05 5.40
C MET A 68 -23.67 32.69 6.14
N VAL A 69 -23.01 33.69 5.57
CA VAL A 69 -21.94 34.43 6.26
C VAL A 69 -22.52 35.28 7.40
N SER A 70 -23.62 36.00 7.16
CA SER A 70 -24.32 36.77 8.19
C SER A 70 -24.87 35.87 9.31
N LEU A 71 -25.41 34.70 8.96
CA LEU A 71 -25.88 33.69 9.93
C LEU A 71 -24.74 33.13 10.79
N ARG A 72 -23.59 32.78 10.20
CA ARG A 72 -22.42 32.32 10.96
C ARG A 72 -21.87 33.39 11.90
N LYS A 73 -21.91 34.66 11.48
CA LYS A 73 -21.55 35.79 12.36
C LYS A 73 -22.51 35.89 13.55
N LEU A 74 -23.80 35.71 13.30
CA LEU A 74 -24.84 35.72 14.34
C LEU A 74 -24.73 34.52 15.30
N GLN A 75 -24.47 33.32 14.78
CA GLN A 75 -24.21 32.10 15.57
C GLN A 75 -22.97 32.25 16.46
N LYS A 76 -21.89 32.81 15.91
CA LYS A 76 -20.66 33.07 16.69
C LYS A 76 -20.88 34.10 17.81
N GLN A 77 -21.75 35.07 17.60
CA GLN A 77 -22.09 36.08 18.62
C GLN A 77 -22.99 35.53 19.74
N ASN A 78 -23.66 34.39 19.52
CA ASN A 78 -24.60 33.77 20.45
C ASN A 78 -24.24 32.29 20.67
N SER A 79 -22.95 31.98 20.78
CA SER A 79 -22.45 30.61 20.88
C SER A 79 -22.89 29.90 22.17
N ASP A 80 -23.04 30.67 23.24
CA ASP A 80 -23.61 30.25 24.53
C ASP A 80 -25.05 29.73 24.38
N VAL A 81 -25.86 30.41 23.57
CA VAL A 81 -27.24 30.01 23.30
C VAL A 81 -27.29 28.72 22.48
N LEU A 82 -26.34 28.52 21.57
CA LEU A 82 -26.27 27.36 20.68
C LEU A 82 -25.76 26.11 21.41
N GLU A 83 -24.82 26.29 22.35
CA GLU A 83 -24.28 25.24 23.22
C GLU A 83 -25.36 24.67 24.15
N GLU A 84 -26.21 25.53 24.73
CA GLU A 84 -27.35 25.10 25.54
C GLU A 84 -28.44 24.39 24.73
N LEU A 85 -28.53 24.64 23.42
CA LEU A 85 -29.40 23.92 22.48
C LEU A 85 -28.79 22.60 21.97
N GLY A 86 -27.59 22.22 22.44
CA GLY A 86 -26.90 20.99 22.04
C GLY A 86 -26.28 21.02 20.64
N LEU A 87 -26.16 22.21 20.02
CA LEU A 87 -25.62 22.38 18.68
C LEU A 87 -24.26 23.10 18.76
N SER A 88 -23.16 22.35 18.67
CA SER A 88 -21.82 22.95 18.68
C SER A 88 -21.49 23.54 17.31
N CYS A 89 -21.11 24.83 17.27
CA CYS A 89 -20.78 25.57 16.06
C CYS A 89 -19.35 25.26 15.56
N ASP A 90 -18.95 23.99 15.43
CA ASP A 90 -17.72 23.65 14.73
C ASP A 90 -18.04 23.37 13.25
N GLY A 91 -17.71 24.36 12.42
CA GLY A 91 -18.21 24.47 11.06
C GLY A 91 -17.82 23.31 10.15
N HIS A 92 -18.82 22.62 9.60
CA HIS A 92 -18.72 21.84 8.38
C HIS A 92 -19.98 22.02 7.52
N THR A 93 -19.79 22.60 6.34
CA THR A 93 -20.75 22.61 5.22
C THR A 93 -21.03 21.16 4.75
N PRO A 94 -22.28 20.79 4.42
CA PRO A 94 -22.55 19.47 3.82
C PRO A 94 -22.09 19.44 2.35
N PRO A 95 -21.34 18.42 1.89
CA PRO A 95 -21.17 18.17 0.46
C PRO A 95 -22.46 17.57 -0.09
N GLY A 96 -23.01 18.21 -1.13
CA GLY A 96 -24.06 17.63 -1.97
C GLY A 96 -23.59 16.29 -2.55
N GLY A 97 -24.53 15.34 -2.58
CA GLY A 97 -24.30 14.00 -3.09
C GLY A 97 -24.16 13.96 -4.61
N ASP A 98 -23.37 12.98 -5.06
CA ASP A 98 -23.57 12.36 -6.37
C ASP A 98 -24.18 10.97 -6.16
N TRP A 99 -25.24 10.77 -6.92
CA TRP A 99 -26.12 9.62 -7.04
C TRP A 99 -25.39 8.35 -7.42
N LEU A 100 -25.75 7.20 -6.82
CA LEU A 100 -25.92 5.93 -7.55
C LEU A 100 -26.94 5.02 -6.84
N CYS A 101 -27.91 4.57 -7.63
CA CYS A 101 -29.03 3.69 -7.32
C CYS A 101 -28.60 2.24 -7.03
N ASN A 102 -29.27 1.58 -6.07
CA ASN A 102 -30.04 0.33 -6.23
C ASN A 102 -30.12 -0.49 -4.92
N GLY A 103 -31.35 -0.88 -4.57
CA GLY A 103 -31.68 -2.30 -4.37
C GLY A 103 -31.53 -2.93 -2.98
N ASP A 104 -32.61 -2.82 -2.21
CA ASP A 104 -33.20 -3.80 -1.28
C ASP A 104 -32.57 -4.16 0.09
N PRO A 105 -33.43 -4.51 1.08
CA PRO A 105 -33.09 -4.54 2.49
C PRO A 105 -32.62 -5.92 2.95
N ALA A 106 -31.52 -5.96 3.71
CA ALA A 106 -31.08 -7.17 4.39
C ALA A 106 -31.70 -7.24 5.80
N ARG A 107 -32.43 -8.34 6.00
CA ARG A 107 -33.14 -8.80 7.20
C ARG A 107 -32.28 -8.93 8.45
N ASP A 108 -32.96 -8.78 9.58
CA ASP A 108 -32.58 -9.15 10.94
C ASP A 108 -32.03 -10.58 11.06
N CYS A 109 -31.07 -10.75 11.98
CA CYS A 109 -31.09 -11.85 12.94
C CYS A 109 -30.15 -11.56 14.12
N ASP A 110 -30.80 -11.53 15.28
CA ASP A 110 -30.39 -11.53 16.68
C ASP A 110 -28.99 -12.05 17.06
N SER A 111 -28.39 -11.34 18.00
CA SER A 111 -27.61 -11.97 19.08
C SER A 111 -27.87 -11.27 20.40
N ALA A 112 -28.29 -12.10 21.36
CA ALA A 112 -28.66 -11.74 22.71
C ALA A 112 -27.46 -11.26 23.56
N MET A 113 -27.74 -10.20 24.31
CA MET A 113 -27.19 -9.75 25.58
C MET A 113 -26.27 -10.71 26.36
N ALA A 114 -25.05 -10.25 26.63
CA ALA A 114 -24.41 -10.36 27.94
C ALA A 114 -23.51 -9.12 28.15
N GLY A 115 -23.77 -8.39 29.24
CA GLY A 115 -23.42 -6.98 29.40
C GLY A 115 -22.09 -6.65 30.10
N LEU A 116 -21.94 -5.33 30.22
CA LEU A 116 -21.16 -4.52 31.16
C LEU A 116 -19.77 -4.00 30.71
N SER A 117 -19.85 -2.73 30.28
CA SER A 117 -18.98 -1.60 30.65
C SER A 117 -17.68 -1.36 29.88
N GLY A 118 -17.73 -0.35 29.01
CA GLY A 118 -16.57 0.26 28.36
C GLY A 118 -16.92 0.85 27.00
N GLU A 119 -17.72 1.93 26.97
CA GLU A 119 -17.97 2.69 25.75
C GLU A 119 -16.67 3.29 25.23
N GLN A 120 -16.11 2.68 24.17
CA GLN A 120 -15.12 3.33 23.31
C GLN A 120 -15.55 3.14 21.87
N PHE A 121 -16.65 3.79 21.51
CA PHE A 121 -17.10 3.89 20.13
C PHE A 121 -16.18 4.87 19.40
N HIS A 122 -15.35 4.33 18.53
CA HIS A 122 -14.44 5.07 17.68
C HIS A 122 -15.22 6.04 16.78
N GLN A 123 -15.16 7.31 17.15
CA GLN A 123 -15.61 8.44 16.37
C GLN A 123 -14.79 8.57 15.08
N TYR A 124 -15.45 8.34 13.94
CA TYR A 124 -14.95 8.72 12.63
C TYR A 124 -14.91 10.25 12.53
N THR A 125 -13.76 10.83 12.83
CA THR A 125 -13.47 12.25 12.60
C THR A 125 -12.96 12.43 11.17
N ASN A 126 -13.78 13.05 10.32
CA ASN A 126 -13.36 13.68 9.08
C ASN A 126 -13.16 15.18 9.35
N GLY A 127 -12.06 15.78 8.88
CA GLY A 127 -11.93 17.25 8.85
C GLY A 127 -10.87 17.90 9.74
N LYS A 128 -9.61 17.47 9.61
CA LYS A 128 -8.40 18.31 9.60
C LYS A 128 -7.22 17.36 9.45
N CYS A 129 -6.72 17.20 8.22
CA CYS A 129 -5.34 16.77 8.05
C CYS A 129 -4.45 17.95 8.46
N LYS A 130 -4.46 18.30 9.75
CA LYS A 130 -3.19 18.51 10.42
C LYS A 130 -2.40 17.27 10.01
N GLN A 131 -1.35 17.44 9.22
CA GLN A 131 -0.26 16.47 9.17
C GLN A 131 0.26 16.39 10.61
N HIS A 132 -0.47 15.68 11.47
CA HIS A 132 0.19 14.93 12.49
C HIS A 132 0.98 13.94 11.67
N THR A 133 2.28 14.20 11.55
CA THR A 133 3.32 13.20 11.32
C THR A 133 3.08 12.11 12.35
N ARG A 134 2.06 11.28 12.08
CA ARG A 134 1.58 10.25 12.98
C ARG A 134 2.72 9.25 12.98
N ARG A 135 3.38 9.13 14.14
CA ARG A 135 4.56 8.29 14.31
C ARG A 135 4.34 6.95 13.61
N LEU A 136 5.13 6.69 12.57
CA LEU A 136 5.32 5.36 12.03
C LEU A 136 6.17 4.62 13.07
N ASP A 137 5.52 4.13 14.13
CA ASP A 137 6.20 3.43 15.20
C ASP A 137 6.81 2.13 14.64
N PRO A 138 8.12 1.91 14.83
CA PRO A 138 8.78 0.73 14.30
C PRO A 138 8.31 -0.52 15.07
N GLU A 139 7.36 -1.24 14.49
CA GLU A 139 6.89 -2.51 15.02
C GLU A 139 7.88 -3.64 14.70
N TYR A 140 8.93 -3.74 15.51
CA TYR A 140 10.00 -4.72 15.32
C TYR A 140 9.47 -6.15 15.32
N TRP A 141 8.47 -6.48 16.16
CA TRP A 141 7.90 -7.83 16.21
C TRP A 141 7.29 -8.27 14.87
N LYS A 142 6.56 -7.39 14.17
CA LYS A 142 6.00 -7.69 12.84
C LYS A 142 7.09 -7.88 11.80
N THR A 143 8.18 -7.12 11.95
CA THR A 143 9.36 -7.25 11.10
C THR A 143 10.05 -8.60 11.31
N VAL A 144 10.16 -9.05 12.57
CA VAL A 144 10.68 -10.38 12.91
C VAL A 144 9.79 -11.47 12.32
N VAL A 145 8.46 -11.39 12.47
CA VAL A 145 7.53 -12.36 11.88
C VAL A 145 7.68 -12.43 10.35
N SER A 146 7.76 -11.28 9.68
CA SER A 146 7.97 -11.22 8.23
C SER A 146 9.34 -11.80 7.81
N SER A 147 10.38 -11.56 8.62
CA SER A 147 11.72 -12.11 8.39
C SER A 147 11.73 -13.63 8.55
N VAL A 148 11.10 -14.16 9.61
CA VAL A 148 10.95 -15.61 9.81
C VAL A 148 10.17 -16.24 8.66
N TYR A 149 9.11 -15.58 8.18
CA TYR A 149 8.34 -16.03 7.03
C TYR A 149 9.21 -16.18 5.77
N VAL A 150 9.96 -15.15 5.38
CA VAL A 150 10.80 -15.24 4.17
C VAL A 150 11.93 -16.26 4.31
N VAL A 151 12.53 -16.38 5.51
CA VAL A 151 13.56 -17.38 5.82
C VAL A 151 13.00 -18.80 5.67
N PHE A 152 11.80 -19.05 6.19
CA PHE A 152 11.09 -20.32 6.00
C PHE A 152 10.79 -20.58 4.52
N VAL A 153 10.28 -19.58 3.79
CA VAL A 153 9.98 -19.73 2.36
C VAL A 153 11.24 -20.02 1.53
N PHE A 154 12.38 -19.39 1.82
CA PHE A 154 13.63 -19.70 1.13
C PHE A 154 14.16 -21.10 1.46
N GLY A 155 14.04 -21.54 2.71
CA GLY A 155 14.33 -22.93 3.08
C GLY A 155 13.42 -23.93 2.35
N PHE A 156 12.11 -23.64 2.33
CA PHE A 156 11.13 -24.44 1.59
C PHE A 156 11.39 -24.44 0.08
N THR A 157 11.77 -23.29 -0.49
CA THR A 157 12.18 -23.19 -1.90
C THR A 157 13.35 -24.11 -2.18
N SER A 158 14.39 -24.07 -1.35
CA SER A 158 15.58 -24.91 -1.50
C SER A 158 15.23 -26.39 -1.44
N PHE A 159 14.31 -26.77 -0.56
CA PHE A 159 13.78 -28.14 -0.50
C PHE A 159 13.00 -28.53 -1.77
N VAL A 160 12.07 -27.68 -2.22
CA VAL A 160 11.30 -27.92 -3.46
C VAL A 160 12.23 -28.02 -4.67
N MET A 161 13.28 -27.21 -4.75
CA MET A 161 14.29 -27.31 -5.81
C MET A 161 14.93 -28.69 -5.87
N VAL A 162 15.28 -29.29 -4.72
CA VAL A 162 15.83 -30.65 -4.65
C VAL A 162 14.82 -31.69 -5.13
N ILE A 163 13.55 -31.55 -4.75
CA ILE A 163 12.49 -32.47 -5.19
C ILE A 163 12.23 -32.35 -6.70
N VAL A 164 12.19 -31.14 -7.23
CA VAL A 164 11.98 -30.88 -8.66
C VAL A 164 13.14 -31.41 -9.47
N HIS A 165 14.38 -31.27 -8.98
CA HIS A 165 15.58 -31.83 -9.60
C HIS A 165 15.48 -33.34 -9.85
N GLU A 166 14.85 -34.09 -8.94
CA GLU A 166 14.62 -35.54 -9.11
C GLU A 166 13.48 -35.87 -10.08
N ARG A 167 12.53 -34.95 -10.26
CA ARG A 167 11.38 -35.09 -11.17
C ARG A 167 11.68 -34.61 -12.59
N VAL A 168 12.87 -34.05 -12.83
CA VAL A 168 13.26 -33.58 -14.16
C VAL A 168 13.14 -34.73 -15.17
N PRO A 169 12.36 -34.55 -16.25
CA PRO A 169 12.23 -35.57 -17.28
C PRO A 169 13.58 -35.84 -17.96
N ASP A 170 13.80 -37.08 -18.40
CA ASP A 170 15.04 -37.43 -19.11
C ASP A 170 15.15 -36.62 -20.42
N MET A 171 16.24 -35.88 -20.54
CA MET A 171 16.52 -34.98 -21.68
C MET A 171 16.64 -35.74 -23.01
N ARG A 172 16.91 -37.05 -22.97
CA ARG A 172 16.94 -37.90 -24.18
C ARG A 172 15.54 -38.17 -24.74
N THR A 173 14.55 -38.27 -23.85
CA THR A 173 13.17 -38.57 -24.21
C THR A 173 12.38 -37.29 -24.47
N TYR A 174 12.69 -36.21 -23.74
CA TYR A 174 12.01 -34.93 -23.82
C TYR A 174 13.02 -33.82 -24.13
N PRO A 175 13.18 -33.42 -25.40
CA PRO A 175 14.09 -32.33 -25.76
C PRO A 175 13.60 -30.96 -25.24
N PRO A 176 14.48 -29.94 -25.22
CA PRO A 176 14.09 -28.58 -24.85
C PRO A 176 12.93 -28.07 -25.70
N LEU A 177 12.07 -27.24 -25.11
CA LEU A 177 10.99 -26.59 -25.83
C LEU A 177 11.55 -25.54 -26.81
N PRO A 178 10.89 -25.31 -27.96
CA PRO A 178 11.31 -24.27 -28.88
C PRO A 178 11.15 -22.89 -28.24
N ASP A 179 12.23 -22.10 -28.24
CA ASP A 179 12.28 -20.75 -27.68
C ASP A 179 13.06 -19.83 -28.62
N ILE A 180 12.35 -18.85 -29.18
CA ILE A 180 12.86 -17.95 -30.22
C ILE A 180 14.17 -17.27 -29.79
N PHE A 181 14.30 -16.87 -28.52
CA PHE A 181 15.50 -16.18 -28.05
C PHE A 181 16.67 -17.16 -27.94
N LEU A 182 16.45 -18.33 -27.35
CA LEU A 182 17.48 -19.36 -27.18
C LEU A 182 17.95 -19.91 -28.54
N ASP A 183 17.07 -19.94 -29.54
CA ASP A 183 17.40 -20.34 -30.91
C ASP A 183 18.18 -19.24 -31.66
N SER A 184 17.98 -17.96 -31.30
CA SER A 184 18.57 -16.80 -31.99
C SER A 184 19.91 -16.35 -31.41
N VAL A 185 20.16 -16.58 -30.13
CA VAL A 185 21.34 -16.07 -29.40
C VAL A 185 22.25 -17.24 -29.05
N PRO A 186 23.57 -17.17 -29.33
CA PRO A 186 24.49 -18.21 -28.88
C PRO A 186 24.70 -18.14 -27.37
N ARG A 187 24.78 -19.30 -26.73
CA ARG A 187 25.03 -19.41 -25.29
C ARG A 187 26.35 -18.77 -24.88
N ILE A 188 26.30 -17.96 -23.83
CA ILE A 188 27.47 -17.35 -23.18
C ILE A 188 27.68 -17.98 -21.79
N PRO A 189 28.73 -18.78 -21.57
CA PRO A 189 28.89 -19.57 -20.34
C PRO A 189 29.17 -18.74 -19.08
N TRP A 190 29.76 -17.55 -19.23
CA TRP A 190 30.04 -16.64 -18.10
C TRP A 190 28.88 -15.69 -17.78
N ALA A 191 27.82 -15.66 -18.63
CA ALA A 191 26.74 -14.70 -18.48
C ALA A 191 25.99 -14.90 -17.16
N PHE A 192 25.74 -16.13 -16.75
CA PHE A 192 25.02 -16.40 -15.50
C PHE A 192 25.73 -15.84 -14.27
N ALA A 193 27.06 -16.00 -14.19
CA ALA A 193 27.87 -15.42 -13.12
C ALA A 193 27.81 -13.87 -13.12
N MET A 194 27.71 -13.24 -14.29
CA MET A 194 27.54 -11.79 -14.39
C MET A 194 26.12 -11.35 -13.97
N ALA A 195 25.09 -12.14 -14.26
CA ALA A 195 23.74 -11.88 -13.76
C ALA A 195 23.69 -11.91 -12.22
N GLU A 196 24.35 -12.90 -11.61
CA GLU A 196 24.49 -12.97 -10.15
C GLU A 196 25.28 -11.79 -9.59
N ALA A 197 26.36 -11.38 -10.25
CA ALA A 197 27.11 -10.19 -9.87
C ALA A 197 26.23 -8.92 -9.90
N CYS A 198 25.41 -8.73 -10.95
CA CYS A 198 24.43 -7.65 -11.00
C CYS A 198 23.45 -7.70 -9.81
N GLY A 199 22.97 -8.90 -9.47
CA GLY A 199 22.09 -9.13 -8.32
C GLY A 199 22.74 -8.79 -6.98
N VAL A 200 23.99 -9.18 -6.78
CA VAL A 200 24.78 -8.86 -5.58
C VAL A 200 25.02 -7.36 -5.48
N ILE A 201 25.35 -6.67 -6.58
CA ILE A 201 25.52 -5.21 -6.59
C ILE A 201 24.21 -4.51 -6.21
N LEU A 202 23.08 -4.89 -6.82
CA LEU A 202 21.76 -4.37 -6.47
C LEU A 202 21.39 -4.62 -5.00
N CYS A 203 21.70 -5.82 -4.49
CA CYS A 203 21.48 -6.17 -3.10
C CYS A 203 22.28 -5.27 -2.16
N ASN A 204 23.55 -5.02 -2.46
CA ASN A 204 24.39 -4.10 -1.69
C ASN A 204 23.86 -2.66 -1.71
N ILE A 205 23.44 -2.15 -2.88
CA ILE A 205 22.81 -0.83 -2.99
C ILE A 205 21.56 -0.77 -2.11
N TRP A 206 20.70 -1.78 -2.19
CA TRP A 206 19.49 -1.85 -1.38
C TRP A 206 19.79 -1.93 0.14
N LEU A 207 20.77 -2.75 0.55
CA LEU A 207 21.18 -2.83 1.95
C LEU A 207 21.69 -1.48 2.46
N LEU A 208 22.44 -0.72 1.65
CA LEU A 208 22.87 0.63 2.00
C LEU A 208 21.68 1.58 2.15
N VAL A 209 20.71 1.54 1.22
CA VAL A 209 19.46 2.31 1.33
C VAL A 209 18.73 1.96 2.63
N LEU A 210 18.58 0.66 2.92
CA LEU A 210 17.90 0.18 4.12
C LEU A 210 18.59 0.62 5.41
N LEU A 211 19.93 0.60 5.45
CA LEU A 211 20.70 1.02 6.61
C LEU A 211 20.57 2.53 6.88
N LEU A 212 20.53 3.33 5.83
CA LEU A 212 20.44 4.80 5.92
C LEU A 212 19.00 5.30 6.07
N HIS A 213 17.99 4.48 5.77
CA HIS A 213 16.59 4.91 5.83
C HIS A 213 16.07 4.93 7.27
N LYS A 214 15.38 6.01 7.66
CA LYS A 214 14.85 6.20 9.02
C LYS A 214 13.82 5.12 9.39
N HIS A 215 12.99 4.72 8.43
CA HIS A 215 11.92 3.71 8.61
C HIS A 215 12.34 2.28 8.19
N ARG A 216 13.60 1.90 8.42
CA ARG A 216 14.19 0.61 7.98
C ARG A 216 13.37 -0.64 8.31
N SER A 217 12.70 -0.70 9.46
CA SER A 217 11.88 -1.85 9.85
C SER A 217 10.67 -2.05 8.93
N ILE A 218 10.03 -0.96 8.49
CA ILE A 218 8.88 -1.00 7.59
C ILE A 218 9.32 -1.46 6.20
N LEU A 219 10.43 -0.91 5.70
CA LEU A 219 10.99 -1.29 4.40
C LEU A 219 11.38 -2.77 4.37
N LEU A 220 12.09 -3.23 5.40
CA LEU A 220 12.50 -4.64 5.51
C LEU A 220 11.28 -5.57 5.56
N ARG A 221 10.26 -5.22 6.37
CA ARG A 221 9.01 -5.99 6.45
C ARG A 221 8.30 -6.09 5.10
N ARG A 222 8.22 -4.99 4.34
CA ARG A 222 7.60 -4.98 3.01
C ARG A 222 8.36 -5.86 2.03
N LEU A 223 9.69 -5.76 2.03
CA LEU A 223 10.56 -6.60 1.20
C LEU A 223 10.39 -8.08 1.51
N CYS A 224 10.48 -8.47 2.80
CA CYS A 224 10.34 -9.85 3.22
C CYS A 224 8.95 -10.41 2.88
N SER A 225 7.89 -9.62 3.08
CA SER A 225 6.53 -10.03 2.72
C SER A 225 6.37 -10.26 1.21
N LEU A 226 6.86 -9.33 0.38
CA LEU A 226 6.74 -9.42 -1.07
C LEU A 226 7.60 -10.56 -1.64
N MET A 227 8.86 -10.64 -1.23
CA MET A 227 9.76 -11.73 -1.62
C MET A 227 9.22 -13.08 -1.21
N GLY A 228 8.79 -13.25 0.05
CA GLY A 228 8.20 -14.50 0.52
C GLY A 228 6.95 -14.90 -0.26
N THR A 229 6.08 -13.95 -0.61
CA THR A 229 4.85 -14.25 -1.37
C THR A 229 5.17 -14.74 -2.79
N VAL A 230 6.07 -14.06 -3.51
CA VAL A 230 6.45 -14.47 -4.88
C VAL A 230 7.16 -15.82 -4.86
N PHE A 231 8.07 -16.05 -3.91
CA PHE A 231 8.78 -17.32 -3.81
C PHE A 231 7.88 -18.47 -3.36
N MET A 232 6.86 -18.23 -2.53
CA MET A 232 5.87 -19.27 -2.24
C MET A 232 5.07 -19.66 -3.47
N LEU A 233 4.62 -18.68 -4.26
CA LEU A 233 3.98 -18.96 -5.56
C LEU A 233 4.91 -19.79 -6.45
N ARG A 234 6.20 -19.46 -6.47
CA ARG A 234 7.24 -20.19 -7.20
C ARG A 234 7.29 -21.65 -6.77
N CYS A 235 7.36 -21.92 -5.47
CA CYS A 235 7.35 -23.28 -4.92
C CYS A 235 6.13 -24.08 -5.38
N VAL A 236 4.93 -23.49 -5.30
CA VAL A 236 3.69 -24.16 -5.73
C VAL A 236 3.75 -24.49 -7.21
N THR A 237 4.15 -23.54 -8.06
CA THR A 237 4.17 -23.73 -9.52
C THR A 237 5.19 -24.78 -9.95
N MET A 238 6.38 -24.78 -9.35
CA MET A 238 7.41 -25.79 -9.59
C MET A 238 6.99 -27.19 -9.14
N PHE A 239 6.28 -27.27 -8.01
CA PHE A 239 5.79 -28.55 -7.51
C PHE A 239 4.68 -29.13 -8.38
N VAL A 240 3.79 -28.28 -8.89
CA VAL A 240 2.65 -28.67 -9.74
C VAL A 240 3.11 -29.09 -11.13
N THR A 241 4.12 -28.41 -11.71
CA THR A 241 4.59 -28.71 -13.06
C THR A 241 6.10 -28.59 -13.15
N SER A 242 6.77 -29.71 -13.44
CA SER A 242 8.18 -29.76 -13.80
C SER A 242 8.32 -29.87 -15.32
N LEU A 243 8.97 -28.90 -15.93
CA LEU A 243 9.19 -28.82 -17.37
C LEU A 243 10.60 -29.36 -17.75
N SER A 244 10.86 -29.52 -19.05
CA SER A 244 12.15 -29.99 -19.57
C SER A 244 13.19 -28.88 -19.61
N VAL A 245 14.44 -29.19 -19.27
CA VAL A 245 15.53 -28.21 -19.11
C VAL A 245 15.88 -27.52 -20.44
N PRO A 246 16.13 -26.20 -20.46
CA PRO A 246 16.40 -25.42 -21.67
C PRO A 246 17.74 -25.72 -22.35
N GLY A 247 18.72 -26.30 -21.65
CA GLY A 247 20.08 -26.48 -22.15
C GLY A 247 20.68 -27.86 -21.88
N GLN A 248 21.23 -28.49 -22.93
CA GLN A 248 21.98 -29.77 -22.85
C GLN A 248 23.28 -29.68 -22.04
N HIS A 249 23.75 -28.46 -21.79
CA HIS A 249 24.99 -28.18 -21.08
C HIS A 249 24.87 -28.31 -19.56
N LEU A 250 23.66 -28.28 -19.01
CA LEU A 250 23.45 -28.63 -17.61
C LEU A 250 23.56 -30.16 -17.54
N GLN A 251 24.73 -30.67 -17.16
CA GLN A 251 24.89 -32.10 -16.87
C GLN A 251 24.15 -32.42 -15.58
N CYS A 252 22.86 -32.66 -15.71
CA CYS A 252 22.00 -33.09 -14.64
C CYS A 252 22.30 -34.56 -14.37
N SER A 253 23.29 -34.82 -13.51
CA SER A 253 23.59 -36.18 -13.10
C SER A 253 22.37 -36.73 -12.37
N GLY A 254 21.65 -37.62 -13.05
CA GLY A 254 20.41 -38.20 -12.56
C GLY A 254 20.62 -38.95 -11.25
N LYS A 255 19.65 -38.78 -10.34
CA LYS A 255 19.35 -39.67 -9.21
C LYS A 255 20.56 -40.05 -8.33
N ILE A 256 21.03 -39.14 -7.47
CA ILE A 256 21.69 -39.56 -6.23
C ILE A 256 20.60 -40.05 -5.27
N TYR A 257 20.31 -41.35 -5.33
CA TYR A 257 19.46 -42.05 -4.38
C TYR A 257 20.16 -42.19 -3.03
N GLY A 258 19.44 -41.88 -1.95
CA GLY A 258 19.74 -42.40 -0.62
C GLY A 258 19.33 -41.44 0.50
N ASP A 259 18.11 -41.60 1.02
CA ASP A 259 17.54 -40.96 2.22
C ASP A 259 17.06 -39.51 2.16
N MET A 260 15.91 -39.28 2.84
CA MET A 260 15.33 -37.95 3.11
C MET A 260 16.35 -37.02 3.79
N TRP A 261 17.26 -37.59 4.58
CA TRP A 261 18.32 -36.86 5.25
C TRP A 261 19.33 -36.26 4.26
N ALA A 262 19.77 -37.01 3.25
CA ALA A 262 20.68 -36.50 2.22
C ALA A 262 20.01 -35.39 1.38
N LYS A 263 18.70 -35.52 1.12
CA LYS A 263 17.91 -34.46 0.46
C LYS A 263 17.86 -33.19 1.30
N LEU A 264 17.64 -33.33 2.61
CA LEU A 264 17.63 -32.21 3.53
C LEU A 264 19.02 -31.55 3.62
N GLN A 265 20.11 -32.33 3.68
CA GLN A 265 21.48 -31.80 3.67
C GLN A 265 21.77 -31.02 2.39
N ARG A 266 21.36 -31.53 1.23
CA ARG A 266 21.50 -30.81 -0.05
C ARG A 266 20.64 -29.54 -0.07
N ALA A 267 19.41 -29.60 0.43
CA ALA A 267 18.54 -28.43 0.54
C ALA A 267 19.14 -27.36 1.46
N VAL A 268 19.75 -27.75 2.58
CA VAL A 268 20.46 -26.84 3.50
C VAL A 268 21.70 -26.24 2.83
N ALA A 269 22.45 -27.01 2.05
CA ALA A 269 23.60 -26.50 1.29
C ALA A 269 23.19 -25.48 0.21
N ILE A 270 22.09 -25.74 -0.52
CA ILE A 270 21.52 -24.78 -1.48
C ILE A 270 21.06 -23.51 -0.74
N TRP A 271 20.41 -23.69 0.41
CA TRP A 271 19.88 -22.59 1.21
C TRP A 271 21.01 -21.71 1.77
N SER A 272 22.09 -22.29 2.29
CA SER A 272 23.24 -21.55 2.81
C SER A 272 24.03 -20.83 1.72
N GLY A 273 24.02 -21.35 0.49
CA GLY A 273 24.55 -20.68 -0.70
C GLY A 273 23.62 -19.64 -1.33
N PHE A 274 22.45 -19.37 -0.73
CA PHE A 274 21.39 -18.52 -1.29
C PHE A 274 20.94 -18.92 -2.71
N GLY A 275 21.17 -20.18 -3.10
CA GLY A 275 20.86 -20.69 -4.44
C GLY A 275 21.70 -20.08 -5.56
N MET A 276 22.86 -19.47 -5.26
CA MET A 276 23.75 -18.87 -6.26
C MET A 276 24.78 -19.90 -6.78
N THR A 277 24.98 -19.93 -8.09
CA THR A 277 26.03 -20.70 -8.77
C THR A 277 27.43 -20.22 -8.42
N LEU A 278 27.62 -18.94 -8.05
CA LEU A 278 28.89 -18.42 -7.51
C LEU A 278 29.34 -19.17 -6.24
N THR A 279 28.41 -19.77 -5.49
CA THR A 279 28.71 -20.58 -4.30
C THR A 279 28.93 -22.06 -4.62
N GLY A 280 28.99 -22.42 -5.91
CA GLY A 280 29.19 -23.79 -6.39
C GLY A 280 27.91 -24.63 -6.43
N VAL A 281 26.75 -24.02 -6.22
CA VAL A 281 25.46 -24.71 -6.24
C VAL A 281 24.90 -24.73 -7.66
N HIS A 282 24.97 -25.90 -8.30
CA HIS A 282 24.28 -26.14 -9.58
C HIS A 282 23.03 -26.99 -9.35
N THR A 283 21.87 -26.38 -9.59
CA THR A 283 20.58 -27.08 -9.57
C THR A 283 20.07 -27.24 -10.98
N CYS A 284 19.74 -28.47 -11.37
CA CYS A 284 18.95 -28.66 -12.58
C CYS A 284 17.48 -28.71 -12.26
N GLY A 285 16.68 -28.05 -13.07
CA GLY A 285 15.24 -28.08 -12.99
C GLY A 285 14.73 -26.93 -13.83
N ASP A 286 13.71 -27.19 -14.63
CA ASP A 286 13.02 -26.08 -15.26
C ASP A 286 12.00 -25.48 -14.28
N TYR A 287 11.91 -24.17 -14.35
CA TYR A 287 11.32 -23.32 -13.34
C TYR A 287 10.35 -22.37 -14.04
N MET A 288 9.05 -22.65 -13.93
CA MET A 288 7.96 -21.89 -14.61
C MET A 288 8.10 -20.36 -14.56
N PHE A 289 8.79 -19.84 -13.53
CA PHE A 289 9.39 -18.50 -13.62
C PHE A 289 10.72 -18.39 -12.86
N SER A 290 11.61 -17.51 -13.33
CA SER A 290 12.98 -17.34 -12.80
C SER A 290 13.05 -16.55 -11.50
N GLY A 291 13.72 -17.10 -10.48
CA GLY A 291 13.91 -16.44 -9.19
C GLY A 291 14.96 -15.34 -9.21
N HIS A 292 16.00 -15.47 -10.03
CA HIS A 292 17.00 -14.43 -10.22
C HIS A 292 16.37 -13.17 -10.80
N THR A 293 15.50 -13.33 -11.82
CA THR A 293 14.71 -12.23 -12.37
C THR A 293 13.81 -11.58 -11.32
N VAL A 294 13.14 -12.37 -10.46
CA VAL A 294 12.33 -11.84 -9.35
C VAL A 294 13.20 -11.01 -8.40
N VAL A 295 14.35 -11.52 -7.96
CA VAL A 295 15.26 -10.83 -7.03
C VAL A 295 15.77 -9.52 -7.64
N LEU A 296 16.29 -9.57 -8.88
CA LEU A 296 16.79 -8.39 -9.60
C LEU A 296 15.71 -7.30 -9.73
N THR A 297 14.53 -7.70 -10.21
CA THR A 297 13.42 -6.79 -10.47
C THR A 297 12.87 -6.20 -9.17
N MET A 298 12.71 -7.04 -8.13
CA MET A 298 12.22 -6.60 -6.82
C MET A 298 13.20 -5.62 -6.18
N LEU A 299 14.50 -5.94 -6.16
CA LEU A 299 15.52 -5.04 -5.61
C LEU A 299 15.57 -3.71 -6.37
N ASN A 300 15.51 -3.74 -7.70
CA ASN A 300 15.43 -2.52 -8.51
C ASN A 300 14.23 -1.65 -8.12
N PHE A 301 13.02 -2.23 -8.02
CA PHE A 301 11.83 -1.47 -7.64
C PHE A 301 11.90 -0.90 -6.23
N PHE A 302 12.38 -1.68 -5.27
CA PHE A 302 12.57 -1.20 -3.90
C PHE A 302 13.60 -0.07 -3.82
N VAL A 303 14.71 -0.16 -4.56
CA VAL A 303 15.68 0.93 -4.66
C VAL A 303 15.01 2.17 -5.23
N THR A 304 14.25 2.07 -6.33
CA THR A 304 13.62 3.24 -6.96
C THR A 304 12.49 3.87 -6.14
N GLU A 305 11.70 3.07 -5.41
CA GLU A 305 10.56 3.55 -4.61
C GLU A 305 11.04 4.29 -3.34
N TYR A 306 12.03 3.72 -2.66
CA TYR A 306 12.46 4.20 -1.35
C TYR A 306 13.63 5.18 -1.40
N THR A 307 14.09 5.57 -2.58
CA THR A 307 15.12 6.61 -2.74
C THR A 307 14.56 7.94 -3.25
N PRO A 308 15.19 9.08 -2.91
CA PRO A 308 14.69 10.38 -3.34
C PRO A 308 14.77 10.50 -4.87
N ARG A 309 13.80 11.22 -5.46
CA ARG A 309 13.77 11.48 -6.91
C ARG A 309 14.97 12.30 -7.44
N THR A 310 15.76 12.89 -6.55
CA THR A 310 16.98 13.62 -6.94
C THR A 310 18.16 12.68 -7.21
N TRP A 311 18.11 11.43 -6.75
CA TRP A 311 19.19 10.45 -6.88
C TRP A 311 19.11 9.69 -8.21
N ASN A 312 19.01 10.44 -9.32
CA ASN A 312 18.84 9.90 -10.67
C ASN A 312 19.91 8.87 -11.01
N PHE A 313 21.16 9.08 -10.60
CA PHE A 313 22.25 8.13 -10.85
C PHE A 313 21.97 6.74 -10.27
N ILE A 314 21.46 6.66 -9.04
CA ILE A 314 21.15 5.38 -8.39
C ILE A 314 19.99 4.68 -9.11
N HIS A 315 18.97 5.45 -9.54
CA HIS A 315 17.85 4.91 -10.31
C HIS A 315 18.29 4.40 -11.67
N THR A 316 19.09 5.19 -12.40
CA THR A 316 19.62 4.77 -13.70
C THR A 316 20.48 3.52 -13.54
N LEU A 317 21.38 3.50 -12.56
CA LEU A 317 22.22 2.34 -12.28
C LEU A 317 21.39 1.10 -11.94
N SER A 318 20.34 1.24 -11.12
CA SER A 318 19.51 0.10 -10.72
C SER A 318 18.75 -0.49 -11.92
N TRP A 319 18.19 0.36 -12.79
CA TRP A 319 17.51 -0.06 -14.02
C TRP A 319 18.46 -0.70 -15.02
N VAL A 320 19.67 -0.15 -15.18
CA VAL A 320 20.72 -0.71 -16.03
C VAL A 320 21.12 -2.09 -15.53
N LEU A 321 21.41 -2.25 -14.23
CA LEU A 321 21.74 -3.55 -13.64
C LEU A 321 20.60 -4.57 -13.77
N ASN A 322 19.35 -4.13 -13.64
CA ASN A 322 18.19 -5.01 -13.85
C ASN A 322 18.08 -5.47 -15.31
N LEU A 323 18.23 -4.56 -16.27
CA LEU A 323 18.15 -4.87 -17.70
C LEU A 323 19.29 -5.82 -18.12
N PHE A 324 20.54 -5.51 -17.76
CA PHE A 324 21.68 -6.37 -18.08
C PHE A 324 21.62 -7.69 -17.33
N GLY A 325 21.18 -7.71 -16.07
CA GLY A 325 20.98 -8.95 -15.31
C GLY A 325 19.96 -9.88 -16.00
N ILE A 326 18.83 -9.34 -16.45
CA ILE A 326 17.82 -10.09 -17.21
C ILE A 326 18.41 -10.62 -18.54
N PHE A 327 19.14 -9.78 -19.27
CA PHE A 327 19.80 -10.19 -20.52
C PHE A 327 20.80 -11.33 -20.28
N PHE A 328 21.62 -11.23 -19.23
CA PHE A 328 22.62 -12.25 -18.90
C PHE A 328 21.98 -13.58 -18.45
N ILE A 329 20.83 -13.54 -17.76
CA ILE A 329 20.05 -14.74 -17.44
C ILE A 329 19.63 -15.47 -18.73
N LEU A 330 19.10 -14.74 -19.71
CA LEU A 330 18.69 -15.31 -20.98
C LEU A 330 19.89 -15.83 -21.79
N ALA A 331 20.97 -15.06 -21.87
CA ALA A 331 22.19 -15.42 -22.60
C ALA A 331 22.93 -16.65 -22.00
N ALA A 332 22.68 -17.00 -20.74
CA ALA A 332 23.22 -18.20 -20.11
C ALA A 332 22.53 -19.49 -20.57
N HIS A 333 21.31 -19.39 -21.12
CA HIS A 333 20.45 -20.51 -21.53
C HIS A 333 20.07 -21.45 -20.36
N GLU A 334 19.99 -20.91 -19.15
CA GLU A 334 19.57 -21.66 -17.95
C GLU A 334 18.07 -21.52 -17.66
N HIS A 335 17.39 -20.58 -18.33
CA HIS A 335 15.96 -20.33 -18.20
C HIS A 335 15.34 -20.12 -19.58
N TYR A 336 14.06 -20.49 -19.75
CA TYR A 336 13.31 -20.07 -20.93
C TYR A 336 12.99 -18.57 -20.86
N SER A 337 12.83 -17.97 -22.03
CA SER A 337 12.40 -16.58 -22.18
C SER A 337 11.06 -16.32 -21.51
N ILE A 338 10.16 -17.32 -21.55
CA ILE A 338 8.86 -17.23 -20.90
C ILE A 338 8.98 -17.18 -19.37
N ASP A 339 9.93 -17.92 -18.78
CA ASP A 339 10.15 -17.93 -17.33
C ASP A 339 10.59 -16.55 -16.83
N VAL A 340 11.43 -15.88 -17.63
CA VAL A 340 11.93 -14.55 -17.35
C VAL A 340 10.82 -13.50 -17.54
N PHE A 341 10.03 -13.62 -18.60
CA PHE A 341 8.90 -12.72 -18.86
C PHE A 341 7.82 -12.82 -17.76
N ILE A 342 7.41 -14.03 -17.39
CA ILE A 342 6.42 -14.27 -16.33
C ILE A 342 6.96 -13.78 -14.98
N ALA A 343 8.23 -14.04 -14.67
CA ALA A 343 8.87 -13.53 -13.45
C ALA A 343 8.81 -12.00 -13.36
N PHE A 344 9.19 -11.31 -14.45
CA PHE A 344 9.13 -9.85 -14.51
C PHE A 344 7.69 -9.33 -14.36
N TYR A 345 6.73 -9.96 -15.05
CA TYR A 345 5.33 -9.57 -15.00
C TYR A 345 4.73 -9.73 -13.59
N ILE A 346 4.85 -10.91 -12.98
CA ILE A 346 4.32 -11.20 -11.64
C ILE A 346 4.94 -10.25 -10.61
N THR A 347 6.26 -10.06 -10.65
CA THR A 347 6.97 -9.18 -9.72
C THR A 347 6.48 -7.74 -9.84
N THR A 348 6.36 -7.22 -11.06
CA THR A 348 5.87 -5.87 -11.33
C THR A 348 4.43 -5.67 -10.85
N ARG A 349 3.53 -6.61 -11.16
CA ARG A 349 2.12 -6.52 -10.76
C ARG A 349 1.95 -6.62 -9.26
N LEU A 350 2.64 -7.57 -8.61
CA LEU A 350 2.55 -7.72 -7.17
C LEU A 350 3.10 -6.49 -6.44
N PHE A 351 4.24 -5.95 -6.91
CA PHE A 351 4.82 -4.73 -6.36
C PHE A 351 3.86 -3.54 -6.47
N LEU A 352 3.30 -3.31 -7.67
CA LEU A 352 2.35 -2.23 -7.93
C LEU A 352 1.09 -2.37 -7.09
N TYR A 353 0.50 -3.57 -7.04
CA TYR A 353 -0.71 -3.82 -6.25
C TYR A 353 -0.47 -3.60 -4.76
N TYR A 354 0.66 -4.11 -4.24
CA TYR A 354 1.03 -3.91 -2.84
C TYR A 354 1.17 -2.43 -2.50
N HIS A 355 1.91 -1.66 -3.29
CA HIS A 355 2.15 -0.23 -3.02
C HIS A 355 0.90 0.62 -3.25
N THR A 356 0.07 0.28 -4.24
CA THR A 356 -1.22 0.95 -4.47
C THR A 356 -2.15 0.75 -3.28
N LEU A 357 -2.23 -0.47 -2.74
CA LEU A 357 -3.01 -0.77 -1.54
C LEU A 357 -2.43 -0.11 -0.28
N ALA A 358 -1.11 -0.09 -0.13
CA ALA A 358 -0.44 0.53 1.02
C ALA A 358 -0.56 2.06 1.02
N ASN A 359 -0.56 2.68 -0.16
CA ASN A 359 -0.63 4.13 -0.30
C ASN A 359 -2.08 4.66 -0.27
N THR A 360 -3.08 3.81 -0.55
CA THR A 360 -4.50 4.20 -0.59
C THR A 360 -5.25 3.82 0.68
N ARG A 361 -5.52 4.82 1.53
CA ARG A 361 -6.19 4.65 2.85
C ARG A 361 -7.55 3.96 2.78
N ALA A 362 -8.34 4.21 1.72
CA ALA A 362 -9.68 3.64 1.57
C ALA A 362 -9.67 2.10 1.49
N TYR A 363 -8.60 1.50 0.94
CA TYR A 363 -8.50 0.05 0.81
C TYR A 363 -7.94 -0.63 2.06
N GLN A 364 -7.11 0.05 2.86
CA GLN A 364 -6.56 -0.51 4.10
C GLN A 364 -7.65 -0.87 5.13
N GLN A 365 -8.76 -0.13 5.15
CA GLN A 365 -9.88 -0.35 6.07
C GLN A 365 -11.00 -1.23 5.48
N SER A 366 -10.89 -1.62 4.20
CA SER A 366 -11.90 -2.45 3.55
C SER A 366 -11.86 -3.90 4.05
N ARG A 367 -13.01 -4.43 4.47
CA ARG A 367 -13.19 -5.84 4.84
C ARG A 367 -12.78 -6.79 3.71
N ARG A 368 -12.95 -6.38 2.45
CA ARG A 368 -12.57 -7.16 1.26
C ARG A 368 -11.05 -7.30 1.13
N ALA A 369 -10.30 -6.21 1.32
CA ALA A 369 -8.84 -6.27 1.26
C ALA A 369 -8.25 -7.19 2.34
N ARG A 370 -8.86 -7.23 3.54
CA ARG A 370 -8.46 -8.12 4.63
C ARG A 370 -8.68 -9.61 4.31
N ILE A 371 -9.74 -9.94 3.58
CA ILE A 371 -10.06 -11.32 3.19
C ILE A 371 -9.14 -11.79 2.06
N TRP A 372 -8.96 -10.95 1.03
CA TRP A 372 -8.18 -11.33 -0.16
C TRP A 372 -6.67 -11.24 0.07
N PHE A 373 -6.23 -10.36 0.97
CA PHE A 373 -4.81 -10.15 1.29
C PHE A 373 -4.59 -10.12 2.81
N PRO A 374 -4.74 -11.27 3.51
CA PRO A 374 -4.64 -11.34 4.97
C PRO A 374 -3.25 -10.95 5.49
N MET A 375 -2.19 -11.41 4.82
CA MET A 375 -0.79 -11.05 5.14
C MET A 375 -0.53 -9.55 4.98
N PHE A 376 -1.04 -8.95 3.92
CA PHE A 376 -0.95 -7.50 3.68
C PHE A 376 -1.66 -6.74 4.81
N SER A 377 -2.90 -7.11 5.14
CA SER A 377 -3.66 -6.44 6.19
C SER A 377 -2.91 -6.51 7.52
N PHE A 378 -2.40 -7.69 7.91
CA PHE A 378 -1.67 -7.85 9.16
C PHE A 378 -0.42 -6.96 9.27
N PHE A 379 0.41 -6.92 8.21
CA PHE A 379 1.63 -6.12 8.23
C PHE A 379 1.38 -4.61 8.11
N GLU A 380 0.39 -4.18 7.33
CA GLU A 380 0.15 -2.76 7.06
C GLU A 380 -0.93 -2.11 7.93
N CYS A 381 -1.60 -2.85 8.85
CA CYS A 381 -2.62 -2.34 9.78
C CYS A 381 -2.27 -1.02 10.49
N ASN A 382 -0.98 -0.79 10.79
CA ASN A 382 -0.51 0.37 11.56
C ASN A 382 0.30 1.38 10.72
N VAL A 383 0.43 1.16 9.41
CA VAL A 383 1.13 2.06 8.48
C VAL A 383 0.10 2.83 7.66
N ASN A 384 -0.12 4.09 8.03
CA ASN A 384 -1.21 4.90 7.48
C ASN A 384 -0.74 5.79 6.31
N GLY A 385 -0.50 5.18 5.14
CA GLY A 385 -0.18 5.86 3.88
C GLY A 385 1.29 5.71 3.44
N PRO A 386 1.74 6.56 2.48
CA PRO A 386 3.08 6.44 1.91
C PRO A 386 4.16 6.72 2.95
N VAL A 387 5.23 5.92 2.92
CA VAL A 387 6.39 6.09 3.80
C VAL A 387 7.25 7.23 3.23
N PRO A 388 7.58 8.27 4.00
CA PRO A 388 8.43 9.34 3.52
C PRO A 388 9.87 8.85 3.35
N ASN A 389 10.54 9.29 2.28
CA ASN A 389 11.94 8.98 1.98
C ASN A 389 12.87 9.86 2.85
N GLU A 390 12.86 9.59 4.15
CA GLU A 390 13.70 10.25 5.16
C GLU A 390 14.91 9.38 5.49
N TYR A 391 16.11 9.98 5.39
CA TYR A 391 17.36 9.31 5.67
C TYR A 391 17.98 9.82 6.97
N CYS A 392 18.63 8.92 7.70
CA CYS A 392 19.30 9.21 8.96
C CYS A 392 20.56 8.35 9.06
N TRP A 393 21.68 8.97 9.44
CA TRP A 393 22.90 8.23 9.70
C TRP A 393 22.73 7.32 10.94
N PRO A 394 22.91 5.98 10.82
CA PRO A 394 22.58 5.05 11.90
C PRO A 394 23.64 4.95 12.99
N PHE A 395 24.87 5.43 12.76
CA PHE A 395 25.99 5.31 13.69
C PHE A 395 26.24 6.61 14.47
N SER A 396 26.79 6.52 15.68
CA SER A 396 27.08 7.69 16.52
C SER A 396 28.22 8.57 15.96
N LYS A 397 29.08 7.99 15.12
CA LYS A 397 30.21 8.65 14.44
C LYS A 397 30.32 8.13 12.99
N PRO A 398 30.89 8.90 12.05
CA PRO A 398 31.31 10.29 12.17
C PRO A 398 30.13 11.28 12.05
N ALA A 399 30.17 12.37 12.83
CA ALA A 399 29.11 13.37 12.88
C ALA A 399 28.91 14.13 11.54
N VAL A 400 29.91 14.11 10.66
CA VAL A 400 29.86 14.73 9.32
C VAL A 400 28.84 14.03 8.43
N MET A 401 28.79 12.69 8.45
CA MET A 401 27.78 11.90 7.73
C MET A 401 26.36 12.21 8.21
N ARG A 402 26.19 12.51 9.50
CA ARG A 402 24.89 12.86 10.08
C ARG A 402 24.34 14.19 9.54
N ARG A 403 25.19 15.14 9.15
CA ARG A 403 24.78 16.43 8.52
C ARG A 403 24.61 16.34 7.00
N LEU A 404 25.24 15.35 6.36
CA LEU A 404 25.16 15.15 4.90
C LEU A 404 23.90 14.37 4.51
N ILE A 405 23.45 13.46 5.37
CA ILE A 405 22.38 12.48 5.06
C ILE A 405 21.06 12.83 5.75
N GLY A 406 21.09 13.50 6.91
CA GLY A 406 19.91 13.97 7.64
C GLY A 406 19.93 15.49 7.79
#